data_AF-A0A0H5LWY9-F1
#
_entry.id   AF-A0A0H5LWY9-F1
#
_cell.length_a   1.000
_cell.length_b   1.000
_cell.length_c   1.000
_cell.angle_alpha   90.00
_cell.angle_beta   90.00
_cell.angle_gamma   90.00
#
_symmetry.space_group_name_H-M   'P 1'
#
loop_
_entity.id
_entity.type
_entity.pdbx_description
1 polymer ?
#
loop_
_entity_poly.entity_id
_entity_poly.type
_entity_poly.pdbx_seq_one_letter_code
_entity_poly.pdbx_strand_id
1 'polypeptide(L)'
;MNRTIIWLAVFITVILSGVTFYRHHLSWQPFRCNTHAISHIVTLDGRKLELNLNFNVVTPQKGKSELLAVGSLSGLNENYAISRRIFISIQNSDFIGFTKAMITREERQPIDNIPDDIWQQYVMPEAPGVAFYIETKQLNKNLFLVKGLTNPFFVCAVVMN
;
A
#
# COMPACT_ATOMS: atom_id res chain seq x y z
N MET A 1 -37.77 -11.63 39.70
CA MET A 1 -36.71 -10.81 39.06
C MET A 1 -37.22 -9.39 38.93
N ASN A 2 -36.53 -8.41 39.51
CA ASN A 2 -37.08 -7.07 39.69
C ASN A 2 -37.14 -6.31 38.34
N ARG A 3 -38.26 -5.67 38.02
CA ARG A 3 -38.49 -4.98 36.72
C ARG A 3 -37.40 -3.93 36.42
N THR A 4 -36.82 -3.34 37.46
CA THR A 4 -35.67 -2.42 37.40
C THR A 4 -34.39 -3.07 36.89
N ILE A 5 -34.13 -4.33 37.27
CA ILE A 5 -32.94 -5.09 36.85
C ILE A 5 -33.01 -5.38 35.33
N ILE A 6 -34.21 -5.68 34.82
CA ILE A 6 -34.44 -5.93 33.40
C ILE A 6 -34.18 -4.66 32.58
N TRP A 7 -34.69 -3.50 33.02
CA TRP A 7 -34.45 -2.22 32.34
C TRP A 7 -32.98 -1.82 32.34
N LEU A 8 -32.28 -2.00 33.47
CA LEU A 8 -30.84 -1.76 33.57
C LEU A 8 -30.04 -2.64 32.61
N ALA A 9 -30.37 -3.93 32.54
CA ALA A 9 -29.70 -4.86 31.64
C ALA A 9 -29.86 -4.48 30.16
N VAL A 10 -31.07 -4.08 29.75
CA VAL A 10 -31.35 -3.62 28.37
C VAL A 10 -30.62 -2.32 28.06
N PHE A 11 -30.57 -1.38 29.01
CA PHE A 11 -29.87 -0.11 28.80
C PHE A 11 -28.35 -0.32 28.65
N ILE A 12 -27.77 -1.20 29.47
CA ILE A 12 -26.36 -1.56 29.40
C ILE A 12 -26.02 -2.24 28.06
N THR A 13 -26.85 -3.16 27.56
CA THR A 13 -26.60 -3.81 26.27
C THR A 13 -26.68 -2.85 25.09
N VAL A 14 -27.60 -1.89 25.11
CA VAL A 14 -27.70 -0.83 24.09
C VAL A 14 -26.46 0.07 24.11
N ILE A 15 -25.98 0.47 25.30
CA ILE A 15 -24.76 1.26 25.41
C ILE A 15 -23.54 0.47 24.92
N LEU A 16 -23.39 -0.78 25.34
CA LEU A 16 -22.26 -1.62 24.91
C LEU A 16 -22.25 -1.84 23.41
N SER A 17 -23.40 -2.12 22.79
CA SER A 17 -23.51 -2.26 21.33
C SER A 17 -23.23 -0.97 20.59
N GLY A 18 -23.67 0.18 21.12
CA GLY A 18 -23.31 1.49 20.58
C GLY A 18 -21.80 1.76 20.64
N VAL A 19 -21.16 1.44 21.76
CA VAL A 19 -19.71 1.63 21.95
C VAL A 19 -18.90 0.69 21.04
N THR A 20 -19.31 -0.58 20.90
CA THR A 20 -18.61 -1.53 20.01
C THR A 20 -18.76 -1.12 18.55
N PHE A 21 -19.97 -0.70 18.14
CA PHE A 21 -20.22 -0.20 16.78
C PHE A 21 -19.39 1.06 16.49
N TYR A 22 -19.37 2.02 17.41
CA TYR A 22 -18.58 3.25 17.28
C TYR A 22 -17.08 2.95 17.17
N ARG A 23 -16.54 2.07 18.03
CA ARG A 23 -15.13 1.65 17.98
C ARG A 23 -14.79 0.91 16.69
N HIS A 24 -15.68 0.06 16.20
CA HIS A 24 -15.49 -0.64 14.93
C HIS A 24 -15.42 0.36 13.77
N HIS A 25 -16.25 1.41 13.77
CA HIS A 25 -16.23 2.43 12.73
C HIS A 25 -15.00 3.35 12.81
N LEU A 26 -14.53 3.68 14.02
CA LEU A 26 -13.31 4.48 14.21
C LEU A 26 -11.99 3.74 13.90
N SER A 27 -12.03 2.42 13.74
CA SER A 27 -10.81 1.60 13.64
C SER A 27 -9.96 1.87 12.39
N TRP A 28 -10.54 2.50 11.36
CA TRP A 28 -9.83 2.82 10.13
C TRP A 28 -9.73 4.33 9.94
N GLN A 29 -8.50 4.82 9.81
CA GLN A 29 -8.20 6.23 9.55
C GLN A 29 -7.45 6.36 8.22
N PRO A 30 -7.76 7.39 7.42
CA PRO A 30 -6.94 7.74 6.27
C PRO A 30 -5.50 7.95 6.71
N PHE A 31 -4.57 7.44 5.92
CA PHE A 31 -3.15 7.63 6.20
C PHE A 31 -2.40 8.00 4.93
N ARG A 32 -1.30 8.72 5.13
CA ARG A 32 -0.30 8.97 4.11
C ARG A 32 1.02 8.44 4.62
N CYS A 33 1.77 7.81 3.75
CA CYS A 33 3.12 7.40 4.06
C CYS A 33 4.08 7.67 2.91
N ASN A 34 5.30 8.02 3.25
CA ASN A 34 6.35 8.27 2.28
C ASN A 34 7.49 7.29 2.53
N THR A 35 8.16 6.89 1.46
CA THR A 35 9.34 6.03 1.52
C THR A 35 10.27 6.35 0.37
N HIS A 36 11.56 6.20 0.62
CA HIS A 36 12.61 6.38 -0.36
C HIS A 36 13.32 5.03 -0.52
N ALA A 37 13.37 4.53 -1.75
CA ALA A 37 13.90 3.24 -2.11
C ALA A 37 15.03 3.43 -3.13
N ILE A 38 16.23 3.00 -2.76
CA ILE A 38 17.37 2.88 -3.67
C ILE A 38 17.69 1.39 -3.81
N SER A 39 17.82 0.92 -5.04
CA SER A 39 18.19 -0.45 -5.37
C SER A 39 19.29 -0.47 -6.42
N HIS A 40 20.32 -1.27 -6.16
CA HIS A 40 21.38 -1.57 -7.12
C HIS A 40 21.15 -2.97 -7.68
N ILE A 41 20.81 -3.04 -8.96
CA ILE A 41 20.43 -4.28 -9.64
C ILE A 41 21.58 -4.71 -10.56
N VAL A 42 21.99 -5.97 -10.46
CA VAL A 42 22.96 -6.56 -11.40
C VAL A 42 22.20 -7.52 -12.30
N THR A 43 22.21 -7.25 -13.60
CA THR A 43 21.55 -8.09 -14.60
C THR A 43 22.43 -9.30 -14.95
N LEU A 44 21.83 -10.30 -15.61
CA LEU A 44 22.53 -11.53 -16.02
C LEU A 44 23.71 -11.28 -16.96
N ASP A 45 23.65 -10.23 -17.76
CA ASP A 45 24.72 -9.77 -18.66
C ASP A 45 25.76 -8.86 -17.96
N GLY A 46 25.68 -8.71 -16.63
CA GLY A 46 26.64 -7.97 -15.82
C GLY A 46 26.46 -6.46 -15.81
N ARG A 47 25.40 -5.92 -16.42
CA ARG A 47 25.08 -4.49 -16.31
C ARG A 47 24.64 -4.15 -14.89
N LYS A 48 24.99 -2.94 -14.47
CA LYS A 48 24.62 -2.40 -13.16
C LYS A 48 23.57 -1.33 -13.37
N LEU A 49 22.40 -1.55 -12.82
CA LEU A 49 21.31 -0.59 -12.83
C LEU A 49 21.16 0.03 -11.44
N GLU A 50 20.80 1.31 -11.41
CA GLU A 50 20.45 2.01 -10.19
C GLU A 50 19.02 2.52 -10.31
N LEU A 51 18.17 2.01 -9.41
CA LEU A 51 16.80 2.46 -9.25
C LEU A 51 16.74 3.36 -8.03
N ASN A 52 16.28 4.60 -8.20
CA ASN A 52 16.11 5.57 -7.13
C ASN A 52 14.68 6.10 -7.19
N LEU A 53 13.86 5.74 -6.21
CA LEU A 53 12.42 6.02 -6.19
C LEU A 53 11.97 6.61 -4.87
N ASN A 54 11.17 7.66 -4.97
CA ASN A 54 10.33 8.14 -3.88
C ASN A 54 8.91 7.63 -4.12
N PHE A 55 8.37 6.91 -3.14
CA PHE A 55 6.97 6.52 -3.11
C PHE A 55 6.21 7.35 -2.09
N ASN A 56 5.05 7.85 -2.50
CA ASN A 56 4.09 8.48 -1.62
C ASN A 56 2.77 7.73 -1.75
N VAL A 57 2.37 7.04 -0.69
CA VAL A 57 1.15 6.26 -0.62
C VAL A 57 0.12 7.03 0.16
N VAL A 58 -1.04 7.24 -0.44
CA VAL A 58 -2.20 7.90 0.17
C VAL A 58 -3.35 6.91 0.16
N THR A 59 -3.92 6.64 1.33
CA THR A 59 -5.11 5.78 1.46
C THR A 59 -6.27 6.61 1.98
N PRO A 60 -7.03 7.28 1.10
CA PRO A 60 -8.11 8.19 1.50
C PRO A 60 -9.39 7.46 1.93
N GLN A 61 -9.58 6.22 1.48
CA GLN A 61 -10.73 5.37 1.80
C GLN A 61 -10.28 3.94 2.10
N LYS A 62 -11.02 3.24 2.97
CA LYS A 62 -10.72 1.84 3.28
C LYS A 62 -10.72 1.00 2.01
N GLY A 63 -9.64 0.26 1.78
CA GLY A 63 -9.50 -0.62 0.62
C GLY A 63 -9.16 0.09 -0.70
N LYS A 64 -8.87 1.40 -0.69
CA LYS A 64 -8.40 2.14 -1.86
C LYS A 64 -7.17 2.96 -1.52
N SER A 65 -6.10 2.77 -2.28
CA SER A 65 -4.85 3.48 -2.12
C SER A 65 -4.38 4.05 -3.46
N GLU A 66 -3.74 5.21 -3.38
CA GLU A 66 -3.00 5.83 -4.47
C GLU A 66 -1.51 5.78 -4.12
N LEU A 67 -0.69 5.30 -5.03
CA LEU A 67 0.76 5.29 -4.92
C LEU A 67 1.33 6.18 -6.01
N LEU A 68 2.09 7.19 -5.61
CA LEU A 68 2.84 8.05 -6.51
C LEU A 68 4.31 7.63 -6.47
N ALA A 69 4.84 7.16 -7.59
CA ALA A 69 6.23 6.79 -7.78
C ALA A 69 6.95 7.88 -8.58
N VAL A 70 7.98 8.49 -8.00
CA VAL A 70 8.79 9.53 -8.66
C VAL A 70 10.26 9.23 -8.48
N GLY A 71 11.04 9.26 -9.56
CA GLY A 71 12.48 9.04 -9.48
C GLY A 71 13.09 8.68 -10.83
N SER A 72 14.07 7.80 -10.82
CA SER A 72 14.82 7.42 -12.02
C SER A 72 15.34 5.99 -11.99
N LEU A 73 15.51 5.43 -13.19
CA LEU A 73 16.26 4.20 -13.44
C LEU A 73 17.43 4.52 -14.38
N SER A 74 18.66 4.30 -13.93
CA SER A 74 19.88 4.51 -14.69
C SER A 74 20.67 3.22 -14.86
N GLY A 75 21.63 3.20 -15.80
CA GLY A 75 22.48 2.03 -16.09
C GLY A 75 22.04 1.16 -17.26
N LEU A 76 20.91 1.51 -17.89
CA LEU A 76 20.54 1.04 -19.23
C LEU A 76 21.19 1.95 -20.30
N ASN A 77 20.80 1.78 -21.57
CA ASN A 77 21.31 2.61 -22.67
C ASN A 77 20.93 4.10 -22.54
N GLU A 78 19.95 4.42 -21.69
CA GLU A 78 19.51 5.77 -21.37
C GLU A 78 19.05 5.86 -19.90
N ASN A 79 18.92 7.09 -19.41
CA ASN A 79 18.38 7.37 -18.09
C ASN A 79 16.87 7.57 -18.19
N TYR A 80 16.12 6.73 -17.50
CA TYR A 80 14.67 6.84 -17.46
C TYR A 80 14.22 7.67 -16.26
N ALA A 81 13.35 8.63 -16.50
CA ALA A 81 12.57 9.32 -15.49
C ALA A 81 11.28 8.55 -15.23
N ILE A 82 10.95 8.38 -13.95
CA ILE A 82 9.75 7.71 -13.48
C ILE A 82 8.87 8.76 -12.80
N SER A 83 7.62 8.86 -13.21
CA SER A 83 6.60 9.71 -12.62
C SER A 83 5.22 9.13 -12.91
N ARG A 84 4.83 8.13 -12.11
CA ARG A 84 3.56 7.39 -12.27
C ARG A 84 2.69 7.47 -11.03
N ARG A 85 1.40 7.59 -11.26
CA ARG A 85 0.36 7.41 -10.24
C ARG A 85 -0.33 6.07 -10.46
N ILE A 86 -0.43 5.29 -9.40
CA ILE A 86 -0.93 3.91 -9.42
C ILE A 86 -2.09 3.83 -8.44
N PHE A 87 -3.25 3.39 -8.92
CA PHE A 87 -4.45 3.22 -8.12
C PHE A 87 -4.58 1.75 -7.76
N ILE A 88 -4.70 1.46 -6.47
CA ILE A 88 -4.70 0.10 -5.93
C ILE A 88 -5.99 -0.11 -5.13
N SER A 89 -6.70 -1.18 -5.44
CA SER A 89 -7.78 -1.70 -4.58
C SER A 89 -7.24 -2.80 -3.68
N ILE A 90 -7.58 -2.76 -2.39
CA ILE A 90 -7.15 -3.72 -1.38
C ILE A 90 -8.39 -4.34 -0.73
N GLN A 91 -8.41 -5.67 -0.69
CA GLN A 91 -9.48 -6.48 -0.11
C GLN A 91 -8.89 -7.52 0.83
N ASN A 92 -9.74 -8.11 1.67
CA ASN A 92 -9.34 -9.26 2.48
C ASN A 92 -8.95 -10.43 1.57
N SER A 93 -7.94 -11.18 2.00
CA SER A 93 -7.49 -12.40 1.33
C SER A 93 -7.97 -13.63 2.10
N ASP A 94 -8.10 -14.75 1.40
CA ASP A 94 -8.26 -16.08 2.03
C ASP A 94 -6.94 -16.55 2.69
N PHE A 95 -5.81 -15.94 2.30
CA PHE A 95 -4.51 -16.22 2.92
C PHE A 95 -4.34 -15.44 4.22
N ILE A 96 -4.15 -16.18 5.32
CA ILE A 96 -3.92 -15.62 6.66
C ILE A 96 -2.69 -14.70 6.63
N GLY A 97 -2.87 -13.45 7.11
CA GLY A 97 -1.80 -12.46 7.18
C GLY A 97 -1.57 -11.66 5.89
N PHE A 98 -2.28 -11.98 4.81
CA PHE A 98 -2.18 -11.27 3.53
C PHE A 98 -3.47 -10.51 3.22
N THR A 99 -3.33 -9.47 2.41
CA THR A 99 -4.44 -8.80 1.75
C THR A 99 -4.30 -8.97 0.24
N LYS A 100 -5.44 -9.06 -0.44
CA LYS A 100 -5.50 -9.15 -1.89
C LYS A 100 -5.52 -7.73 -2.44
N ALA A 101 -4.52 -7.39 -3.24
CA ALA A 101 -4.40 -6.11 -3.90
C ALA A 101 -4.55 -6.27 -5.42
N MET A 102 -4.97 -5.20 -6.09
CA MET A 102 -5.06 -5.15 -7.54
C MET A 102 -4.83 -3.72 -8.00
N ILE A 103 -3.97 -3.54 -9.00
CA ILE A 103 -3.82 -2.25 -9.67
C ILE A 103 -5.05 -2.07 -10.55
N THR A 104 -5.84 -1.04 -10.26
CA THR A 104 -7.06 -0.73 -11.02
C THR A 104 -6.76 0.20 -12.19
N ARG A 105 -5.74 1.07 -12.05
CA ARG A 105 -5.36 2.05 -13.05
C ARG A 105 -3.93 2.56 -12.81
N GLU A 106 -3.25 2.89 -13.90
CA GLU A 106 -1.98 3.62 -13.89
C GLU A 106 -2.09 4.88 -14.76
N GLU A 107 -1.50 5.97 -14.29
CA GLU A 107 -1.44 7.25 -15.00
C GLU A 107 0.01 7.72 -15.05
N ARG A 108 0.52 7.98 -16.26
CA ARG A 108 1.89 8.51 -16.48
C ARG A 108 1.85 10.02 -16.61
N GLN A 109 2.77 10.68 -15.91
CA GLN A 109 3.03 12.10 -16.14
C GLN A 109 3.88 12.28 -17.40
N PRO A 110 3.82 13.43 -18.09
CA PRO A 110 4.57 13.66 -19.34
C PRO A 110 6.09 13.46 -19.25
N ILE A 111 6.67 13.59 -18.06
CA ILE A 111 8.11 13.38 -17.82
C ILE A 111 8.48 11.89 -17.69
N ASP A 112 7.50 11.01 -17.46
CA ASP A 112 7.71 9.57 -17.38
C ASP A 112 8.01 9.03 -18.78
N ASN A 113 9.24 8.56 -18.98
CA ASN A 113 9.71 8.05 -20.26
C ASN A 113 10.10 6.56 -20.20
N ILE A 114 9.88 5.89 -19.06
CA ILE A 114 10.18 4.47 -18.91
C ILE A 114 9.17 3.62 -19.72
N PRO A 115 9.65 2.69 -20.57
CA PRO A 115 8.81 1.70 -21.23
C PRO A 115 8.12 0.73 -20.24
N ASP A 116 7.01 0.12 -20.64
CA ASP A 116 6.22 -0.75 -19.75
C ASP A 116 6.88 -2.08 -19.42
N ASP A 117 7.59 -2.67 -20.38
CA ASP A 117 8.39 -3.87 -20.19
C ASP A 117 9.49 -3.63 -19.14
N ILE A 118 10.19 -2.49 -19.22
CA ILE A 118 11.23 -2.10 -18.26
C ILE A 118 10.61 -1.81 -16.89
N TRP A 119 9.48 -1.09 -16.85
CA TRP A 119 8.74 -0.82 -15.63
C TRP A 119 8.34 -2.11 -14.91
N GLN A 120 7.75 -3.06 -15.63
CA GLN A 120 7.31 -4.34 -15.07
C GLN A 120 8.49 -5.21 -14.65
N GLN A 121 9.60 -5.18 -15.39
CA GLN A 121 10.75 -6.00 -15.08
C GLN A 121 11.49 -5.54 -13.81
N TYR A 122 11.64 -4.23 -13.60
CA TYR A 122 12.56 -3.70 -12.59
C TYR A 122 11.89 -2.94 -11.44
N VAL A 123 10.66 -2.46 -11.62
CA VAL A 123 10.01 -1.58 -10.64
C VAL A 123 8.75 -2.19 -10.04
N MET A 124 7.77 -2.55 -10.88
CA MET A 124 6.49 -3.08 -10.43
C MET A 124 6.03 -4.24 -11.34
N PRO A 125 6.38 -5.49 -10.99
CA PRO A 125 6.01 -6.67 -11.77
C PRO A 125 4.51 -6.90 -11.90
N GLU A 126 3.72 -6.37 -10.98
CA GLU A 126 2.28 -6.51 -10.95
C GLU A 126 1.62 -5.69 -12.07
N ALA A 127 0.82 -6.35 -12.91
CA ALA A 127 0.11 -5.70 -14.00
C ALA A 127 -1.31 -5.22 -13.59
N PRO A 128 -1.82 -4.14 -14.21
CA PRO A 128 -3.21 -3.72 -14.04
C PRO A 128 -4.22 -4.85 -14.28
N GLY A 129 -5.20 -4.96 -13.38
CA GLY A 129 -6.24 -6.00 -13.43
C GLY A 129 -5.82 -7.38 -12.91
N VAL A 130 -4.55 -7.59 -12.58
CA VAL A 130 -4.05 -8.84 -11.99
C VAL A 130 -4.02 -8.71 -10.48
N ALA A 131 -4.57 -9.69 -9.78
CA ALA A 131 -4.52 -9.73 -8.33
C ALA A 131 -3.15 -10.19 -7.84
N PHE A 132 -2.65 -9.51 -6.83
CA PHE A 132 -1.43 -9.86 -6.10
C PHE A 132 -1.69 -9.79 -4.59
N TYR A 133 -0.76 -10.31 -3.79
CA TYR A 133 -0.93 -10.40 -2.35
C TYR A 133 0.16 -9.65 -1.62
N ILE A 134 -0.27 -8.82 -0.67
CA ILE A 134 0.62 -8.01 0.16
C ILE A 134 0.41 -8.35 1.63
N GLU A 135 1.51 -8.54 2.33
CA GLU A 135 1.59 -8.60 3.79
C GLU A 135 1.99 -7.21 4.29
N THR A 136 1.24 -6.68 5.27
CA THR A 136 1.60 -5.42 5.93
C THR A 136 1.90 -5.69 7.40
N LYS A 137 3.15 -5.50 7.83
CA LYS A 137 3.55 -5.63 9.23
C LYS A 137 3.82 -4.27 9.84
N GLN A 138 3.22 -4.01 10.99
CA GLN A 138 3.59 -2.85 11.80
C GLN A 138 4.92 -3.14 12.50
N LEU A 139 5.97 -2.37 12.18
CA LEU A 139 7.27 -2.45 12.83
C LEU A 139 7.35 -1.56 14.07
N ASN A 140 6.70 -0.39 14.03
CA ASN A 140 6.59 0.54 15.15
C ASN A 140 5.30 1.38 15.03
N LYS A 141 5.00 2.27 15.98
CA LYS A 141 3.77 3.07 16.05
C LYS A 141 3.36 3.71 14.72
N ASN A 142 4.33 4.18 13.92
CA ASN A 142 4.11 4.86 12.65
C ASN A 142 4.82 4.19 11.46
N LEU A 143 5.39 2.99 11.63
CA LEU A 143 6.28 2.39 10.64
C LEU A 143 5.73 1.04 10.20
N PHE A 144 5.45 0.91 8.90
CA PHE A 144 4.85 -0.27 8.31
C PHE A 144 5.79 -0.87 7.27
N LEU A 145 5.98 -2.17 7.31
CA LEU A 145 6.62 -2.94 6.27
C LEU A 145 5.53 -3.47 5.34
N VAL A 146 5.60 -3.12 4.06
CA VAL A 146 4.74 -3.69 3.02
C VAL A 146 5.57 -4.67 2.21
N LYS A 147 5.12 -5.92 2.13
CA LYS A 147 5.82 -7.01 1.46
C LYS A 147 4.89 -7.72 0.47
N GLY A 148 5.27 -7.74 -0.80
CA GLY A 148 4.65 -8.62 -1.80
C GLY A 148 5.11 -10.08 -1.68
N LEU A 149 4.37 -11.00 -2.29
CA LEU A 149 4.81 -12.41 -2.43
C LEU A 149 5.98 -12.55 -3.42
N THR A 150 6.04 -11.69 -4.44
CA THR A 150 6.96 -11.76 -5.58
C THR A 150 8.07 -10.71 -5.54
N ASN A 151 7.78 -9.45 -5.16
CA ASN A 151 8.70 -8.32 -4.86
C ASN A 151 7.86 -7.01 -4.63
N PRO A 152 8.38 -5.85 -4.16
CA PRO A 152 9.41 -5.56 -3.17
C PRO A 152 8.85 -5.11 -1.79
N PHE A 153 9.76 -4.68 -0.90
CA PHE A 153 9.71 -4.64 0.57
C PHE A 153 9.79 -3.22 1.16
N PHE A 154 8.93 -2.30 0.73
CA PHE A 154 9.10 -0.91 1.16
C PHE A 154 8.64 -0.69 2.60
N VAL A 155 9.44 0.09 3.33
CA VAL A 155 9.12 0.56 4.68
C VAL A 155 8.45 1.91 4.56
N CYS A 156 7.19 2.00 4.96
CA CYS A 156 6.40 3.21 4.91
C CYS A 156 6.30 3.85 6.30
N ALA A 157 6.72 5.11 6.41
CA ALA A 157 6.50 5.92 7.61
C ALA A 157 5.20 6.70 7.45
N VAL A 158 4.20 6.37 8.27
CA VAL A 158 2.92 7.09 8.33
C VAL A 158 3.13 8.45 8.96
N VAL A 159 2.72 9.48 8.23
CA VAL A 159 2.63 10.85 8.74
C VAL A 159 1.21 11.02 9.29
N MET A 160 1.10 11.07 10.61
CA MET A 160 -0.15 11.43 11.29
C MET A 160 -0.21 12.96 11.34
N ASN A 161 -1.16 13.54 10.62
CA ASN A 161 -1.53 14.96 10.77
C ASN A 161 -2.61 15.11 11.84
#